data_AF-A0A1K9Z7A4-F1
#
_entry.id   AF-A0A1K9Z7A4-F1
#
_cell.length_a   1.000
_cell.length_b   1.000
_cell.length_c   1.000
_cell.angle_alpha   90.00
_cell.angle_beta   90.00
_cell.angle_gamma   90.00
#
_symmetry.space_group_name_H-M   'P 1'
#
loop_
_entity.id
_entity.type
_entity.pdbx_description
1 polymer ?
#
loop_
_entity_poly.entity_id
_entity_poly.type
_entity_poly.pdbx_seq_one_letter_code
_entity_poly.pdbx_strand_id
1 'polypeptide(L)'
;MLFLAMPAFLLSLVPIITIESLYISKSLELSIGQSLKTVSISNLASTIIGIPITWLLLVIVQMVTGGGSAYGIDSVMGKVLAVTWQAPWLIPYEKDLSWMIPVAGLVLLLPFFFVSWWSEYFVSKSINKSLPPLSIKNKVRNANLITYSLLAAWPIGFWVLGNAAK
;
A
#
# COMPACT_ATOMS: atom_id res chain seq x y z
N MET A 1 10.64 8.09 -0.44
CA MET A 1 9.91 7.17 0.46
C MET A 1 9.85 5.74 -0.06
N LEU A 2 9.61 5.50 -1.35
CA LEU A 2 9.50 4.13 -1.88
C LEU A 2 10.70 3.23 -1.53
N PHE A 3 11.93 3.72 -1.66
CA PHE A 3 13.13 2.94 -1.30
C PHE A 3 13.18 2.53 0.18
N LEU A 4 12.65 3.37 1.09
CA LEU A 4 12.55 3.05 2.51
C LEU A 4 11.41 2.08 2.81
N ALA A 5 10.30 2.20 2.08
CA ALA A 5 9.10 1.38 2.31
C ALA A 5 9.17 0.00 1.65
N MET A 6 9.85 -0.13 0.49
CA MET A 6 9.90 -1.35 -0.31
C MET A 6 10.40 -2.58 0.45
N PRO A 7 11.48 -2.52 1.26
CA PRO A 7 11.89 -3.67 2.06
C PRO A 7 10.79 -4.16 3.01
N ALA A 8 10.07 -3.23 3.66
CA ALA A 8 8.98 -3.57 4.55
C ALA A 8 7.79 -4.19 3.79
N PHE A 9 7.45 -3.66 2.61
CA PHE A 9 6.41 -4.23 1.74
C PHE A 9 6.78 -5.64 1.26
N LEU A 10 8.03 -5.86 0.83
CA LEU A 10 8.50 -7.16 0.36
C LEU A 10 8.48 -8.22 1.47
N LEU A 11 8.93 -7.85 2.68
CA LEU A 11 8.85 -8.74 3.84
C LEU A 11 7.40 -9.03 4.23
N SER A 12 6.50 -8.06 4.04
CA SER A 12 5.08 -8.20 4.34
C SER A 12 4.33 -9.07 3.32
N LEU A 13 4.89 -9.38 2.14
CA LEU A 13 4.22 -10.22 1.15
C LEU A 13 3.86 -11.60 1.69
N VAL A 14 4.75 -12.24 2.45
CA VAL A 14 4.51 -13.57 3.02
C VAL A 14 3.31 -13.57 3.97
N PRO A 15 3.23 -12.70 5.00
CA PRO A 15 2.06 -12.65 5.86
C PRO A 15 0.80 -12.18 5.13
N ILE A 16 0.90 -11.23 4.18
CA ILE A 16 -0.24 -10.79 3.36
C ILE A 16 -0.83 -11.96 2.57
N ILE A 17 -0.01 -12.65 1.78
CA ILE A 17 -0.44 -13.80 0.97
C ILE A 17 -1.06 -14.87 1.86
N THR A 18 -0.49 -15.13 3.04
CA THR A 18 -1.01 -16.12 3.98
C THR A 18 -2.41 -15.73 4.48
N ILE A 19 -2.57 -14.50 4.98
CA ILE A 19 -3.84 -14.02 5.53
C ILE A 19 -4.92 -13.99 4.45
N GLU A 20 -4.61 -13.43 3.29
CA GLU A 20 -5.55 -13.33 2.19
C GLU A 20 -5.91 -14.70 1.62
N SER A 21 -4.97 -15.62 1.52
CA SER A 21 -5.26 -16.98 1.06
C SER A 21 -6.23 -17.71 1.98
N LEU A 22 -6.06 -17.57 3.30
CA LEU A 22 -6.99 -18.17 4.26
C LEU A 22 -8.38 -17.52 4.19
N TYR A 23 -8.45 -16.20 4.07
CA TYR A 23 -9.71 -15.48 3.96
C TYR A 23 -10.44 -15.79 2.63
N ILE A 24 -9.73 -15.79 1.50
CA ILE A 24 -10.30 -16.05 0.17
C ILE A 24 -10.73 -17.50 0.04
N SER A 25 -9.94 -18.46 0.52
CA SER A 25 -10.32 -19.88 0.51
C SER A 25 -11.66 -20.10 1.21
N LYS A 26 -11.81 -19.56 2.43
CA LYS A 26 -13.06 -19.69 3.19
C LYS A 26 -14.22 -18.93 2.55
N SER A 27 -13.97 -17.72 2.04
CA SER A 27 -15.03 -16.82 1.59
C SER A 27 -15.54 -17.06 0.18
N LEU A 28 -14.77 -17.76 -0.67
CA LEU A 28 -15.14 -18.18 -2.02
C LEU A 28 -15.24 -19.71 -2.15
N GLU A 29 -15.16 -20.45 -1.05
CA GLU A 29 -15.21 -21.92 -1.01
C GLU A 29 -14.18 -22.59 -1.95
N LEU A 30 -13.01 -21.96 -2.07
CA LEU A 30 -11.91 -22.47 -2.89
C LEU A 30 -11.03 -23.40 -2.07
N SER A 31 -10.45 -24.41 -2.73
CA SER A 31 -9.36 -25.20 -2.14
C SER A 31 -8.19 -24.29 -1.74
N ILE A 32 -7.47 -24.68 -0.68
CA ILE A 32 -6.34 -23.87 -0.19
C ILE A 32 -5.30 -23.62 -1.29
N GLY A 33 -5.03 -24.62 -2.13
CA GLY A 33 -4.07 -24.51 -3.23
C GLY A 33 -4.51 -23.55 -4.32
N GLN A 34 -5.80 -23.57 -4.68
CA GLN A 34 -6.35 -22.62 -5.66
C GLN A 34 -6.38 -21.19 -5.12
N SER A 35 -6.72 -21.03 -3.84
CA SER A 35 -6.68 -19.72 -3.18
C SER A 35 -5.25 -19.19 -3.09
N LEU A 36 -4.29 -20.02 -2.67
CA LEU A 36 -2.89 -19.63 -2.57
C LEU A 36 -2.33 -19.24 -3.94
N LYS A 37 -2.63 -20.00 -4.99
CA LYS A 37 -2.25 -19.65 -6.37
C LYS A 37 -2.85 -18.31 -6.79
N THR A 38 -4.16 -18.12 -6.57
CA THR A 38 -4.88 -16.89 -6.94
C THR A 38 -4.24 -15.68 -6.25
N VAL A 39 -4.15 -15.73 -4.92
CA VAL A 39 -3.66 -14.64 -4.07
C VAL A 39 -2.18 -14.35 -4.31
N SER A 40 -1.34 -15.38 -4.47
CA SER A 40 0.10 -15.17 -4.71
C SER A 40 0.33 -14.48 -6.05
N ILE A 41 -0.32 -14.95 -7.13
CA ILE A 41 -0.14 -14.34 -8.46
C ILE A 41 -0.69 -12.91 -8.46
N SER A 42 -1.85 -12.68 -7.84
CA SER A 42 -2.47 -11.36 -7.80
C SER A 42 -1.63 -10.37 -7.00
N ASN A 43 -1.16 -10.74 -5.81
CA ASN A 43 -0.30 -9.89 -4.96
C ASN A 43 1.05 -9.60 -5.61
N LEU A 44 1.66 -10.60 -6.28
CA LEU A 44 2.90 -10.39 -7.02
C LEU A 44 2.70 -9.42 -8.18
N ALA A 45 1.59 -9.55 -8.92
CA ALA A 45 1.27 -8.62 -10.00
C ALA A 45 1.03 -7.19 -9.48
N SER A 46 0.25 -7.03 -8.41
CA SER A 46 0.01 -5.70 -7.81
C SER A 46 1.30 -5.09 -7.24
N THR A 47 2.17 -5.90 -6.67
CA THR A 47 3.43 -5.42 -6.07
C THR A 47 4.50 -5.09 -7.10
N ILE A 48 4.72 -5.95 -8.09
CA ILE A 48 5.78 -5.77 -9.09
C ILE A 48 5.41 -4.73 -10.14
N ILE A 49 4.13 -4.65 -10.51
CA ILE A 49 3.65 -3.77 -11.59
C ILE A 49 2.85 -2.61 -11.02
N GLY A 50 1.86 -2.91 -10.17
CA GLY A 50 0.95 -1.90 -9.63
C GLY A 50 1.65 -0.83 -8.81
N ILE A 51 2.50 -1.21 -7.84
CA ILE A 51 3.19 -0.27 -6.96
C ILE A 51 4.13 0.66 -7.74
N PRO A 52 5.06 0.17 -8.59
CA PRO A 52 5.95 1.05 -9.36
C PRO A 52 5.20 2.00 -10.29
N ILE A 53 4.15 1.53 -10.97
CA ILE A 53 3.33 2.39 -11.85
C ILE A 53 2.61 3.46 -11.03
N THR A 54 1.98 3.08 -9.91
CA THR A 54 1.25 4.02 -9.05
C THR A 54 2.20 5.08 -8.51
N TRP A 55 3.37 4.65 -8.02
CA TRP A 55 4.38 5.56 -7.54
C TRP A 55 4.85 6.54 -8.63
N LEU A 56 5.15 6.05 -9.83
CA LEU A 56 5.58 6.89 -10.94
C LEU A 56 4.51 7.92 -11.31
N LEU A 57 3.24 7.51 -11.38
CA LEU A 57 2.12 8.41 -11.66
C LEU A 57 1.99 9.48 -10.58
N LEU A 58 2.08 9.11 -9.30
CA LEU A 58 2.01 10.06 -8.19
C LEU A 58 3.21 11.04 -8.20
N VAL A 59 4.42 10.57 -8.53
CA VAL A 59 5.59 11.44 -8.69
C VAL A 59 5.40 12.42 -9.85
N ILE A 60 4.87 11.98 -11.00
CA ILE A 60 4.58 12.87 -12.12
C ILE A 60 3.56 13.93 -11.69
N VAL A 61 2.47 13.54 -11.03
CA VAL A 61 1.46 14.47 -10.50
C VAL A 61 2.10 15.47 -9.54
N GLN A 62 2.93 15.00 -8.61
CA GLN A 62 3.66 15.86 -7.69
C GLN A 62 4.51 16.90 -8.44
N MET A 63 5.25 16.49 -9.48
CA MET A 63 6.13 17.39 -10.23
C MET A 63 5.36 18.44 -11.03
N VAL A 64 4.31 18.04 -11.77
CA VAL A 64 3.57 18.96 -12.65
C VAL A 64 2.68 19.94 -11.89
N THR A 65 2.34 19.64 -10.64
CA THR A 65 1.52 20.49 -9.78
C THR A 65 2.35 21.40 -8.85
N GLY A 66 3.67 21.43 -9.05
CA GLY A 66 4.57 22.30 -8.28
C GLY A 66 5.04 21.74 -6.93
N GLY A 67 4.78 20.46 -6.65
CA GLY A 67 5.26 19.75 -5.45
C GLY A 67 6.75 19.35 -5.49
N GLY A 68 7.49 19.81 -6.50
CA GLY A 68 8.94 19.62 -6.64
C GLY A 68 9.78 20.63 -5.84
N SER A 69 9.19 21.75 -5.39
CA SER A 69 9.85 22.70 -4.48
C SER A 69 9.59 22.31 -3.03
N ALA A 70 10.53 22.61 -2.13
CA ALA A 70 10.32 22.39 -0.70
C ALA A 70 9.17 23.30 -0.24
N TYR A 71 8.03 22.72 0.16
CA TYR A 71 7.00 23.49 0.85
C TYR A 71 7.60 24.00 2.17
N GLY A 72 7.46 25.30 2.43
CA GLY A 72 7.99 25.93 3.64
C GLY A 72 7.48 25.21 4.89
N ILE A 73 8.40 24.53 5.59
CA ILE A 73 8.13 23.76 6.82
C ILE A 73 7.83 24.64 8.03
N ASP A 74 7.84 25.96 7.86
CA ASP A 74 7.62 26.94 8.92
C ASP A 74 6.15 27.08 9.31
N SER A 75 5.22 26.53 8.51
CA SER A 75 3.78 26.53 8.80
C SER A 75 3.21 25.12 8.93
N VAL A 76 2.19 24.97 9.79
CA VAL A 76 1.45 23.70 9.96
C VAL A 76 0.86 23.23 8.63
N MET A 77 0.34 24.15 7.82
CA MET A 77 -0.18 23.85 6.49
C MET A 77 0.92 23.34 5.54
N GLY A 78 2.10 23.95 5.56
CA GLY A 78 3.26 23.50 4.79
C GLY A 78 3.70 22.09 5.15
N LYS A 79 3.70 21.75 6.45
CA LYS A 79 3.99 20.39 6.93
C LYS A 79 2.96 19.36 6.47
N VAL A 80 1.67 19.69 6.52
CA VAL A 80 0.58 18.81 6.03
C VAL A 80 0.69 18.58 4.52
N LEU A 81 0.94 19.64 3.75
CA LEU A 81 1.15 19.54 2.30
C LEU A 81 2.40 18.72 1.97
N ALA A 82 3.50 18.88 2.72
CA ALA A 82 4.70 18.09 2.52
C ALA A 82 4.45 16.58 2.73
N VAL A 83 3.79 16.18 3.82
CA VAL A 83 3.56 14.74 4.11
C VAL A 83 2.49 14.09 3.26
N THR A 84 1.59 14.87 2.63
CA THR A 84 0.53 14.34 1.77
C THR A 84 0.90 14.42 0.29
N TRP A 85 1.26 15.62 -0.17
CA TRP A 85 1.54 15.92 -1.58
C TRP A 85 2.93 15.43 -2.02
N GLN A 86 3.92 15.49 -1.12
CA GLN A 86 5.26 14.98 -1.38
C GLN A 86 5.49 13.59 -0.81
N ALA A 87 4.44 12.88 -0.37
CA ALA A 87 4.56 11.51 0.13
C ALA A 87 5.31 10.55 -0.84
N PRO A 88 5.03 10.54 -2.16
CA PRO A 88 5.70 9.65 -3.12
C PRO A 88 7.21 9.89 -3.19
N TRP A 89 7.60 11.17 -3.18
CA TRP A 89 8.98 11.63 -3.21
C TRP A 89 9.22 12.70 -2.12
N LEU A 90 9.30 12.23 -0.87
CA LEU A 90 9.53 13.11 0.27
C LEU A 90 10.96 13.65 0.23
N ILE A 91 11.11 14.97 0.20
CA ILE A 91 12.39 15.66 0.32
C ILE A 91 12.92 15.44 1.75
N PRO A 92 14.19 15.07 1.96
CA PRO A 92 14.73 14.82 3.29
C PRO A 92 14.80 16.13 4.10
N TYR A 93 13.81 16.34 4.99
CA TYR A 93 13.77 17.47 5.92
C TYR A 93 14.51 17.12 7.21
N GLU A 94 15.78 17.51 7.34
CA GLU A 94 16.72 17.07 8.40
C GLU A 94 16.19 17.18 9.85
N LYS A 95 15.21 18.05 10.14
CA LYS A 95 14.73 18.32 11.51
C LYS A 95 13.38 17.70 11.91
N ASP A 96 12.56 17.23 10.95
CA ASP A 96 11.18 16.76 11.21
C ASP A 96 10.88 15.33 10.70
N LEU A 97 11.89 14.61 10.20
CA LEU A 97 11.73 13.30 9.54
C LEU A 97 11.01 12.22 10.38
N SER A 98 11.09 12.25 11.71
CA SER A 98 10.63 11.12 12.55
C SER A 98 9.12 10.88 12.53
N TRP A 99 8.31 11.93 12.36
CA TRP A 99 6.85 11.80 12.26
C TRP A 99 6.35 11.95 10.82
N MET A 100 7.09 12.67 9.96
CA MET A 100 6.71 12.87 8.56
C MET A 100 6.77 11.56 7.75
N ILE A 101 7.77 10.71 8.00
CA ILE A 101 7.91 9.41 7.33
C ILE A 101 6.70 8.49 7.59
N PRO A 102 6.30 8.22 8.84
CA PRO A 102 5.17 7.34 9.09
C PRO A 102 3.84 7.91 8.55
N VAL A 103 3.62 9.23 8.65
CA VAL A 103 2.41 9.86 8.10
C VAL A 103 2.38 9.76 6.57
N ALA A 104 3.49 10.06 5.89
CA ALA A 104 3.59 9.89 4.44
C ALA A 104 3.35 8.42 4.00
N GLY A 105 3.84 7.47 4.80
CA GLY A 105 3.56 6.04 4.62
C GLY A 105 2.07 5.72 4.66
N LEU A 106 1.35 6.22 5.67
CA LEU A 106 -0.10 6.04 5.80
C LEU A 106 -0.86 6.67 4.63
N VAL A 107 -0.44 7.86 4.17
CA VAL A 107 -1.05 8.51 3.00
C VAL A 107 -0.86 7.66 1.75
N LEU A 108 0.33 7.09 1.52
CA LEU A 108 0.61 6.24 0.36
C LEU A 108 -0.11 4.89 0.38
N LEU A 109 -0.50 4.39 1.55
CA LEU A 109 -1.32 3.16 1.63
C LEU A 109 -2.67 3.31 0.93
N LEU A 110 -3.23 4.52 0.87
CA LEU A 110 -4.52 4.77 0.20
C LEU A 110 -4.47 4.52 -1.32
N PRO A 111 -3.62 5.21 -2.11
CA PRO A 111 -3.54 4.94 -3.54
C PRO A 111 -3.05 3.51 -3.83
N PHE A 112 -2.12 2.97 -3.03
CA PHE A 112 -1.67 1.59 -3.19
C PHE A 112 -2.80 0.59 -2.96
N PHE A 113 -3.65 0.78 -1.94
CA PHE A 113 -4.82 -0.06 -1.69
C PHE A 113 -5.74 -0.13 -2.92
N PHE A 114 -6.05 1.00 -3.53
CA PHE A 114 -6.93 1.00 -4.70
C PHE A 114 -6.33 0.26 -5.89
N VAL A 115 -5.04 0.48 -6.17
CA VAL A 115 -4.38 -0.21 -7.28
C VAL A 115 -4.23 -1.71 -6.99
N SER A 116 -3.90 -2.09 -5.76
CA SER A 116 -3.85 -3.48 -5.29
C SER A 116 -5.21 -4.15 -5.52
N TRP A 117 -6.28 -3.58 -4.97
CA TRP A 117 -7.62 -4.13 -5.11
C TRP A 117 -8.04 -4.31 -6.57
N TRP A 118 -7.87 -3.29 -7.42
CA TRP A 118 -8.27 -3.37 -8.82
C TRP A 118 -7.45 -4.39 -9.60
N SER A 119 -6.12 -4.32 -9.51
CA SER A 119 -5.23 -5.24 -10.22
C SER A 119 -5.48 -6.69 -9.79
N GLU A 120 -5.61 -6.93 -8.48
CA GLU A 120 -5.83 -8.26 -7.95
C GLU A 120 -7.21 -8.80 -8.29
N TYR A 121 -8.23 -7.95 -8.36
CA TYR A 121 -9.54 -8.34 -8.85
C TYR A 121 -9.47 -8.83 -10.30
N PHE A 122 -8.79 -8.11 -11.20
CA PHE A 122 -8.66 -8.50 -12.59
C PHE A 122 -7.90 -9.82 -12.75
N VAL A 123 -6.79 -9.98 -12.03
CA VAL A 123 -6.01 -11.22 -12.01
C VAL A 123 -6.86 -12.37 -11.46
N SER A 124 -7.50 -12.19 -10.31
CA SER A 124 -8.31 -13.22 -9.65
C SER A 124 -9.51 -13.64 -10.52
N LYS A 125 -10.15 -12.69 -11.20
CA LYS A 125 -11.23 -12.94 -12.16
C LYS A 125 -10.74 -13.77 -13.35
N SER A 126 -9.53 -13.50 -13.85
CA SER A 126 -8.96 -14.23 -14.98
C SER A 126 -8.64 -15.69 -14.64
N ILE A 127 -8.25 -15.96 -13.38
CA ILE A 127 -7.93 -17.29 -12.87
C ILE A 127 -9.21 -18.08 -12.53
N ASN A 128 -10.17 -17.45 -11.85
CA ASN A 128 -11.37 -18.11 -11.32
C ASN A 128 -12.62 -17.79 -12.15
N LYS A 129 -12.61 -18.20 -13.43
CA LYS A 129 -13.66 -17.86 -14.41
C LYS A 129 -15.06 -18.39 -14.09
N SER A 130 -15.16 -19.44 -13.28
CA SER A 130 -16.44 -20.04 -12.86
C SER A 130 -17.15 -19.27 -11.75
N LEU A 131 -16.45 -18.35 -11.06
CA LEU A 131 -17.02 -17.60 -9.96
C LEU A 131 -17.71 -16.31 -10.43
N PRO A 132 -18.78 -15.87 -9.75
CA PRO A 132 -19.41 -14.58 -10.04
C PRO A 132 -18.41 -13.42 -9.87
N PRO A 133 -18.20 -12.55 -10.88
CA PRO A 133 -17.22 -11.47 -10.81
C PRO A 133 -17.45 -10.50 -9.64
N LEU A 134 -18.71 -10.24 -9.29
CA LEU A 134 -19.07 -9.37 -8.17
C LEU A 134 -18.64 -9.97 -6.82
N SER A 135 -18.73 -11.31 -6.67
CA SER A 135 -18.27 -12.00 -5.47
C SER A 135 -16.75 -11.87 -5.33
N ILE A 136 -16.00 -12.15 -6.41
CA ILE A 136 -14.53 -11.99 -6.44
C ILE A 136 -14.15 -10.55 -6.08
N LYS A 137 -14.77 -9.56 -6.72
CA LYS A 137 -14.48 -8.13 -6.45
C LYS A 137 -14.65 -7.77 -4.98
N ASN A 138 -15.75 -8.19 -4.36
CA ASN A 138 -16.06 -7.87 -2.97
C ASN A 138 -15.14 -8.61 -1.99
N LYS A 139 -14.83 -9.88 -2.25
CA LYS A 139 -13.94 -10.67 -1.39
C LYS A 139 -12.50 -10.21 -1.48
N VAL A 140 -11.98 -9.93 -2.68
CA VAL A 140 -10.63 -9.36 -2.86
C VAL A 140 -10.53 -7.99 -2.17
N ARG A 141 -11.54 -7.12 -2.30
CA ARG A 141 -11.59 -5.84 -1.58
C ARG A 141 -11.44 -6.04 -0.07
N ASN A 142 -12.24 -6.95 0.50
CA ASN A 142 -12.25 -7.18 1.93
C ASN A 142 -10.93 -7.80 2.41
N ALA A 143 -10.32 -8.69 1.62
CA ALA A 143 -8.99 -9.24 1.89
C ALA A 143 -7.94 -8.13 1.95
N ASN A 144 -7.93 -7.24 0.94
CA ASN A 144 -7.06 -6.08 0.90
C ASN A 144 -7.33 -5.11 2.07
N LEU A 145 -8.59 -4.90 2.47
CA LEU A 145 -8.90 -4.03 3.61
C LEU A 145 -8.28 -4.58 4.90
N ILE A 146 -8.33 -5.90 5.11
CA ILE A 146 -7.70 -6.55 6.26
C ILE A 146 -6.19 -6.32 6.23
N THR A 147 -5.53 -6.63 5.11
CA THR A 147 -4.07 -6.56 5.02
C THR A 147 -3.54 -5.13 5.01
N TYR A 148 -4.21 -4.18 4.36
CA TYR A 148 -3.83 -2.77 4.42
C TYR A 148 -4.07 -2.15 5.80
N SER A 149 -5.11 -2.58 6.53
CA SER A 149 -5.30 -2.18 7.92
C SER A 149 -4.16 -2.68 8.82
N LEU A 150 -3.67 -3.89 8.57
CA LEU A 150 -2.50 -4.43 9.27
C LEU A 150 -1.20 -3.72 8.86
N LEU A 151 -1.03 -3.40 7.58
CA LEU A 151 0.12 -2.64 7.08
C LEU A 151 0.18 -1.23 7.68
N ALA A 152 -0.96 -0.61 7.95
CA ALA A 152 -1.03 0.68 8.63
C ALA A 152 -0.47 0.62 10.06
N ALA A 153 -0.43 -0.55 10.70
CA ALA A 153 0.19 -0.71 12.02
C ALA A 153 1.72 -0.50 11.99
N TRP A 154 2.39 -0.74 10.85
CA TRP A 154 3.84 -0.56 10.75
C TRP A 154 4.28 0.90 10.89
N PRO A 155 3.76 1.88 10.11
CA PRO A 155 4.06 3.29 10.32
C PRO A 155 3.74 3.78 11.74
N ILE A 156 2.63 3.30 12.31
CA ILE A 156 2.20 3.66 13.67
C ILE A 156 3.20 3.11 14.70
N GLY A 157 3.58 1.83 14.60
CA GLY A 157 4.56 1.19 15.48
C GLY A 157 5.94 1.85 15.39
N PHE A 158 6.40 2.16 14.17
CA PHE A 158 7.64 2.90 13.96
C PHE A 158 7.62 4.27 14.67
N TRP A 159 6.50 4.99 14.59
CA TRP A 159 6.35 6.29 15.25
C TRP A 159 6.34 6.16 16.78
N VAL A 160 5.59 5.20 17.34
CA VAL A 160 5.48 4.99 18.79
C VAL A 160 6.82 4.55 19.39
N LEU A 161 7.48 3.56 18.78
CA LEU A 161 8.79 3.08 19.24
C LEU A 161 9.88 4.13 19.08
N GLY A 162 9.86 4.89 17.99
CA GLY A 162 10.82 5.97 17.75
C GLY A 162 10.69 7.14 18.72
N ASN A 163 9.50 7.36 19.30
CA ASN A 163 9.30 8.35 20.37
C ASN A 163 9.62 7.78 21.76
N ALA A 164 9.42 6.48 21.98
CA ALA A 164 9.73 5.83 23.27
C ALA A 164 11.23 5.61 23.49
N ALA A 165 12.05 5.62 22.43
CA ALA A 165 13.50 5.48 22.47
C ALA A 165 14.27 6.82 22.56
N LYS A 166 13.57 7.96 22.63
CA LYS A 166 14.13 9.29 22.86
C LYS A 166 13.91 9.71 24.31
#